data_AF-W1PYV0-F1
#
_entry.id   AF-W1PYV0-F1
#
_cell.length_a   1.000
_cell.length_b   1.000
_cell.length_c   1.000
_cell.angle_alpha   90.00
_cell.angle_beta   90.00
_cell.angle_gamma   90.00
#
_symmetry.space_group_name_H-M   'P 1'
#
loop_
_entity.id
_entity.type
_entity.pdbx_description
1 polymer ?
#
loop_
_entity_poly.entity_id
_entity_poly.type
_entity_poly.pdbx_seq_one_letter_code
_entity_poly.pdbx_strand_id
1 'polypeptide(L)'
;MTKFEEKRELGNAWSGMLVLKAQKLFDMRKMKARFLYKVIFAMNTLLKIHYLGKKYVVNLMQWICSCRKWQLRGTLYAHAIAAINHMDMDHTMYYLKYFTVEYFRRAFETLFAPASDDNELTGIYNRTVLPPWTIHLPGMPKNNEEYPRRNIRSPGL
;
A
#
# COMPACT_ATOMS: atom_id res chain seq x y z
N MET A 1 18.07 -18.84 -14.70
CA MET A 1 16.73 -18.23 -14.76
C MET A 1 16.88 -16.77 -14.34
N THR A 2 16.37 -15.83 -15.14
CA THR A 2 16.37 -14.42 -14.74
C THR A 2 15.30 -14.19 -13.66
N LYS A 3 15.46 -13.17 -12.82
CA LYS A 3 14.43 -12.79 -11.82
C LYS A 3 13.05 -12.57 -12.45
N PHE A 4 13.01 -12.17 -13.72
CA PHE A 4 11.76 -11.91 -14.45
C PHE A 4 11.05 -13.22 -14.84
N GLU A 5 11.81 -14.22 -15.30
CA GLU A 5 11.31 -15.58 -15.56
C GLU A 5 10.74 -16.21 -14.29
N GLU A 6 11.45 -16.13 -13.16
CA GLU A 6 10.95 -16.66 -11.88
C GLU A 6 9.60 -16.04 -11.49
N LYS A 7 9.43 -14.73 -11.68
CA LYS A 7 8.17 -14.03 -11.42
C LYS A 7 7.07 -14.47 -12.36
N ARG A 8 7.38 -14.69 -13.64
CA ARG A 8 6.43 -15.18 -14.63
C ARG A 8 5.92 -16.58 -14.28
N GLU A 9 6.83 -17.51 -13.97
CA GLU A 9 6.45 -18.88 -13.55
C GLU A 9 5.60 -18.86 -12.27
N LEU A 10 5.96 -18.02 -11.29
CA LEU A 10 5.14 -17.79 -10.10
C LEU A 10 3.72 -17.31 -10.44
N GLY A 11 3.59 -16.34 -11.34
CA GLY A 11 2.30 -15.81 -11.78
C GLY A 11 1.47 -16.85 -12.53
N ASN A 12 2.10 -17.69 -13.35
CA ASN A 12 1.45 -18.76 -14.10
C ASN A 12 0.91 -19.86 -13.17
N ALA A 13 1.64 -20.18 -12.09
CA ALA A 13 1.21 -21.18 -11.11
C ALA A 13 -0.01 -20.76 -10.26
N TRP A 14 -0.38 -19.48 -10.21
CA TRP A 14 -1.49 -19.00 -9.36
C TRP A 14 -2.85 -19.12 -10.06
N SER A 15 -3.80 -19.82 -9.43
CA SER A 15 -5.18 -19.93 -9.94
C SER A 15 -6.17 -18.93 -9.32
N GLY A 16 -5.79 -18.26 -8.23
CA GLY A 16 -6.63 -17.30 -7.52
C GLY A 16 -6.75 -15.96 -8.24
N MET A 17 -7.73 -15.15 -7.86
CA MET A 17 -7.91 -13.80 -8.42
C MET A 17 -6.82 -12.82 -7.95
N LEU A 18 -6.48 -12.85 -6.67
CA LEU A 18 -5.52 -11.93 -6.06
C LEU A 18 -4.14 -12.56 -5.95
N VAL A 19 -3.10 -11.74 -6.08
CA VAL A 19 -1.73 -12.18 -5.78
C VAL A 19 -1.65 -12.67 -4.33
N LEU A 20 -0.83 -13.70 -4.06
CA LEU A 20 -0.79 -14.38 -2.76
C LEU A 20 -0.61 -13.44 -1.57
N LYS A 21 0.21 -12.38 -1.72
CA LYS A 21 0.44 -11.40 -0.65
C LYS A 21 -0.82 -10.58 -0.34
N ALA A 22 -1.59 -10.20 -1.36
CA ALA A 22 -2.85 -9.49 -1.20
C ALA A 22 -3.92 -10.43 -0.62
N GLN A 23 -3.99 -11.68 -1.09
CA GLN A 23 -4.91 -12.68 -0.56
C GLN A 23 -4.68 -12.94 0.93
N LYS A 24 -3.44 -13.24 1.34
CA LYS A 24 -3.08 -13.43 2.77
C LYS A 24 -3.44 -12.23 3.63
N LEU A 25 -3.21 -11.02 3.11
CA LEU A 25 -3.54 -9.78 3.81
C LEU A 25 -5.05 -9.59 3.96
N PHE A 26 -5.83 -9.97 2.95
CA PHE A 26 -7.28 -9.97 3.00
C PHE A 26 -7.80 -10.95 4.06
N ASP A 27 -7.35 -12.20 4.03
CA ASP A 27 -7.82 -13.25 4.95
C ASP A 27 -7.58 -12.86 6.42
N MET A 28 -6.39 -12.31 6.72
CA MET A 28 -6.07 -11.77 8.04
C MET A 28 -7.03 -10.63 8.46
N ARG A 29 -7.40 -9.74 7.54
CA ARG A 29 -8.30 -8.62 7.84
C ARG A 29 -9.76 -9.07 7.94
N LYS A 30 -10.16 -10.07 7.14
CA LYS A 30 -11.50 -10.68 7.17
C LYS A 30 -11.79 -11.30 8.53
N MET A 31 -10.81 -11.97 9.14
CA MET A 31 -10.92 -12.46 10.52
C MET A 31 -11.24 -11.33 11.50
N LYS A 32 -10.51 -10.21 11.45
CA LYS A 32 -10.76 -9.05 12.34
C LYS A 32 -12.10 -8.38 12.08
N ALA A 33 -12.53 -8.32 10.81
CA ALA A 33 -13.78 -7.69 10.41
C ALA A 33 -15.01 -8.41 10.96
N ARG A 34 -14.98 -9.74 11.05
CA ARG A 34 -16.12 -10.56 11.50
C ARG A 34 -16.52 -10.34 12.96
N PHE A 35 -15.57 -10.18 13.86
CA PHE A 35 -15.85 -10.27 15.31
C PHE A 35 -15.94 -8.93 16.04
N LEU A 36 -15.41 -7.86 15.44
CA LEU A 36 -15.12 -6.64 16.19
C LEU A 36 -15.97 -5.43 15.80
N TYR A 37 -16.68 -5.49 14.68
CA TYR A 37 -17.31 -4.33 14.08
C TYR A 37 -18.82 -4.43 14.16
N LYS A 38 -19.46 -3.43 14.77
CA LYS A 38 -20.90 -3.22 14.63
C LYS A 38 -21.13 -2.34 13.41
N VAL A 39 -21.91 -2.86 12.46
CA VAL A 39 -22.24 -2.16 11.22
C VAL A 39 -23.66 -1.61 11.33
N ILE A 40 -23.84 -0.35 10.96
CA ILE A 40 -25.13 0.35 10.93
C ILE A 40 -25.30 0.88 9.51
N PHE A 41 -26.33 0.38 8.82
CA PHE A 41 -26.72 0.91 7.53
C PHE A 41 -27.20 2.36 7.68
N ALA A 42 -26.71 3.26 6.82
CA ALA A 42 -27.18 4.64 6.78
C ALA A 42 -28.08 4.87 5.57
N MET A 43 -27.54 4.75 4.35
CA MET A 43 -28.30 4.93 3.11
C MET A 43 -27.53 4.37 1.90
N ASN A 44 -28.21 3.65 1.01
CA ASN A 44 -27.64 3.03 -0.20
C ASN A 44 -26.35 2.26 0.08
N THR A 45 -25.19 2.81 -0.28
CA THR A 45 -23.85 2.21 -0.12
C THR A 45 -23.04 2.86 1.02
N LEU A 46 -23.68 3.70 1.83
CA LEU A 46 -23.10 4.39 2.97
C LEU A 46 -23.39 3.63 4.27
N LEU A 47 -22.34 3.21 4.95
CA LEU A 47 -22.43 2.47 6.21
C LEU A 47 -21.59 3.15 7.30
N LYS A 48 -22.10 3.09 8.52
CA LYS A 48 -21.41 3.52 9.74
C LYS A 48 -20.88 2.27 10.45
N ILE A 49 -19.58 2.29 10.74
CA ILE A 49 -18.86 1.18 11.36
C ILE A 49 -18.42 1.62 12.76
N HIS A 50 -18.84 0.90 13.79
CA HIS A 50 -18.46 1.14 15.18
C HIS A 50 -17.45 0.09 15.63
N TYR A 51 -16.32 0.55 16.18
CA TYR A 51 -15.24 -0.32 16.65
C TYR A 51 -14.46 0.34 17.78
N LEU A 52 -14.36 -0.35 18.93
CA LEU A 52 -13.65 0.11 20.14
C LEU A 52 -13.98 1.58 20.49
N GLY A 53 -15.27 1.92 20.50
CA GLY A 53 -15.75 3.27 20.80
C GLY A 53 -15.56 4.31 19.68
N LYS A 54 -14.88 3.97 18.58
CA LYS A 54 -14.69 4.85 17.42
C LYS A 54 -15.73 4.57 16.34
N LYS A 55 -16.06 5.62 15.58
CA LYS A 55 -16.99 5.56 14.44
C LYS A 55 -16.25 5.83 13.15
N TYR A 56 -16.53 5.02 12.13
CA TYR A 56 -16.02 5.19 10.78
C TYR A 56 -17.17 5.22 9.79
N VAL A 57 -16.98 5.94 8.69
CA VAL A 57 -17.94 5.97 7.59
C VAL A 57 -17.30 5.27 6.40
N VAL A 58 -18.04 4.35 5.80
CA VAL A 58 -17.65 3.64 4.59
C VAL A 58 -18.67 3.95 3.51
N ASN A 59 -18.19 4.41 2.35
CA ASN A 59 -18.96 4.54 1.13
C ASN A 59 -18.43 3.49 0.15
N LEU A 60 -19.22 2.45 -0.12
CA LEU A 60 -18.83 1.38 -1.03
C LEU A 60 -18.86 1.83 -2.49
N MET A 61 -19.74 2.74 -2.89
CA MET A 61 -19.80 3.22 -4.28
C MET A 61 -18.55 4.04 -4.65
N GLN A 62 -18.07 4.88 -3.73
CA GLN A 62 -16.88 5.72 -3.94
C GLN A 62 -15.57 5.05 -3.52
N TRP A 63 -15.63 3.86 -2.93
CA TRP A 63 -14.48 3.13 -2.38
C TRP A 63 -13.74 3.94 -1.31
N ILE A 64 -14.50 4.62 -0.46
CA ILE A 64 -13.97 5.52 0.57
C ILE A 64 -14.26 4.96 1.95
N CYS A 65 -13.23 4.95 2.80
CA CYS A 65 -13.40 4.86 4.24
C CYS A 65 -12.82 6.09 4.92
N SER A 66 -13.50 6.60 5.96
CA SER A 66 -13.01 7.73 6.76
C SER A 66 -11.68 7.45 7.46
N CYS A 67 -11.31 6.18 7.64
CA CYS A 67 -9.99 5.81 8.16
C CYS A 67 -8.83 6.04 7.16
N ARG A 68 -9.13 6.34 5.89
CA ARG A 68 -8.19 6.55 4.76
C ARG A 68 -7.28 5.38 4.40
N LYS A 69 -7.20 4.33 5.23
CA LYS A 69 -6.32 3.16 5.01
C LYS A 69 -6.69 2.33 3.79
N TRP A 70 -7.97 2.30 3.39
CA TRP A 70 -8.39 1.58 2.19
C TRP A 70 -7.82 2.25 0.93
N GLN A 71 -7.97 3.57 0.84
CA GLN A 71 -7.53 4.38 -0.29
C GLN A 71 -6.00 4.41 -0.40
N LEU A 72 -5.31 4.62 0.74
CA LEU A 72 -3.85 4.68 0.75
C LEU A 72 -3.17 3.35 0.43
N ARG A 73 -3.81 2.22 0.73
CA ARG A 73 -3.22 0.89 0.52
C ARG A 73 -3.69 0.20 -0.75
N GLY A 74 -4.75 0.72 -1.40
CA GLY A 74 -5.35 0.09 -2.57
C GLY A 74 -5.94 -1.31 -2.35
N THR A 75 -6.07 -1.74 -1.10
CA THR A 75 -6.57 -3.05 -0.69
C THR A 75 -7.61 -2.90 0.39
N LEU A 76 -8.59 -3.80 0.42
CA LEU A 76 -9.66 -3.80 1.41
C LEU A 76 -9.12 -3.77 2.85
N TYR A 77 -9.55 -2.77 3.62
CA TYR A 77 -9.26 -2.67 5.05
C TYR A 77 -10.43 -3.20 5.89
N ALA A 78 -10.21 -3.52 7.16
CA ALA A 78 -11.20 -4.20 8.00
C ALA A 78 -12.59 -3.53 8.02
N HIS A 79 -12.64 -2.18 8.02
CA HIS A 79 -13.91 -1.42 7.93
C HIS A 79 -14.66 -1.67 6.62
N ALA A 80 -13.95 -1.67 5.50
CA ALA A 80 -14.54 -1.90 4.18
C ALA A 80 -15.02 -3.34 4.05
N ILE A 81 -14.23 -4.31 4.55
CA ILE A 81 -14.64 -5.73 4.58
C ILE A 81 -15.90 -5.92 5.41
N ALA A 82 -15.99 -5.30 6.59
CA ALA A 82 -17.18 -5.37 7.42
C ALA A 82 -18.41 -4.79 6.70
N ALA A 83 -18.25 -3.67 6.00
CA ALA A 83 -19.31 -3.07 5.20
C ALA A 83 -19.74 -3.95 4.01
N ILE A 84 -18.79 -4.52 3.26
CA ILE A 84 -19.06 -5.41 2.12
C ILE A 84 -19.80 -6.67 2.57
N ASN A 85 -19.35 -7.30 3.66
CA ASN A 85 -20.04 -8.45 4.24
C ASN A 85 -21.48 -8.11 4.66
N HIS A 86 -21.70 -6.93 5.26
CA HIS A 86 -23.05 -6.51 5.67
C HIS A 86 -23.99 -6.30 4.47
N MET A 87 -23.44 -5.97 3.31
CA MET A 87 -24.20 -5.74 2.08
C MET A 87 -24.28 -6.97 1.17
N ASP A 88 -23.70 -8.09 1.61
CA ASP A 88 -23.55 -9.33 0.83
C ASP A 88 -22.98 -9.11 -0.58
N MET A 89 -22.00 -8.20 -0.69
CA MET A 89 -21.36 -7.85 -1.94
C MET A 89 -20.08 -8.66 -2.18
N ASP A 90 -19.72 -8.84 -3.45
CA ASP A 90 -18.46 -9.49 -3.79
C ASP A 90 -17.26 -8.59 -3.48
N HIS A 91 -16.30 -9.13 -2.72
CA HIS A 91 -15.08 -8.44 -2.31
C HIS A 91 -14.12 -8.21 -3.48
N THR A 92 -14.18 -9.10 -4.48
CA THR A 92 -13.30 -9.08 -5.64
C THR A 92 -13.37 -7.77 -6.41
N MET A 93 -14.56 -7.15 -6.41
CA MET A 93 -14.83 -5.91 -7.10
C MET A 93 -14.11 -4.71 -6.50
N TYR A 94 -13.58 -4.81 -5.28
CA TYR A 94 -13.08 -3.67 -4.49
C TYR A 94 -11.56 -3.62 -4.33
N TYR A 95 -10.83 -4.25 -5.25
CA TYR A 95 -9.36 -4.21 -5.31
C TYR A 95 -8.88 -3.32 -6.45
N LEU A 96 -7.77 -2.62 -6.25
CA LEU A 96 -7.05 -2.06 -7.37
C LEU A 96 -6.54 -3.19 -8.27
N LYS A 97 -6.64 -3.00 -9.58
CA LYS A 97 -6.24 -3.98 -10.60
C LYS A 97 -4.81 -4.48 -10.40
N TYR A 98 -3.90 -3.66 -9.89
CA TYR A 98 -2.50 -4.02 -9.60
C TYR A 98 -2.32 -5.20 -8.62
N PHE A 99 -3.35 -5.56 -7.85
CA PHE A 99 -3.30 -6.70 -6.94
C PHE A 99 -3.88 -7.99 -7.52
N THR A 100 -4.37 -7.97 -8.76
CA THR A 100 -4.90 -9.18 -9.41
C THR A 100 -3.79 -9.99 -10.06
N VAL A 101 -3.96 -11.32 -10.08
CA VAL A 101 -3.06 -12.23 -10.77
C VAL A 101 -3.01 -11.93 -12.27
N GLU A 102 -4.14 -11.52 -12.86
CA GLU A 102 -4.21 -11.11 -14.26
C GLU A 102 -3.24 -9.96 -14.57
N TYR A 103 -3.28 -8.87 -13.80
CA TYR A 103 -2.38 -7.73 -14.01
C TYR A 103 -0.93 -8.06 -13.67
N PHE A 104 -0.71 -8.91 -12.67
CA PHE A 104 0.61 -9.43 -12.37
C PHE A 104 1.20 -10.19 -13.57
N ARG A 105 0.43 -11.10 -14.18
CA ARG A 105 0.86 -11.84 -15.38
C ARG A 105 1.19 -10.90 -16.54
N ARG A 106 0.30 -9.94 -16.84
CA ARG A 106 0.55 -8.92 -17.88
C ARG A 106 1.83 -8.13 -17.62
N ALA A 107 2.11 -7.77 -16.37
CA ALA A 107 3.33 -7.04 -16.02
C ALA A 107 4.61 -7.87 -16.24
N PHE A 108 4.53 -9.19 -16.16
CA PHE A 108 5.65 -10.11 -16.35
C PHE A 108 5.59 -10.92 -17.67
N GLU A 109 4.69 -10.56 -18.57
CA GLU A 109 4.51 -11.24 -19.86
C GLU A 109 5.65 -10.91 -20.83
N THR A 110 6.11 -9.65 -20.82
CA THR A 110 7.19 -9.20 -21.70
C THR A 110 8.52 -9.84 -21.34
N LEU A 111 9.18 -10.44 -22.34
CA LEU A 111 10.55 -10.90 -22.22
C LEU A 111 11.49 -9.70 -22.12
N PHE A 112 11.97 -9.41 -20.91
CA PHE A 112 13.12 -8.53 -20.75
C PHE A 112 14.37 -9.33 -21.11
N ALA A 113 14.94 -9.03 -22.28
CA ALA A 113 16.29 -9.50 -22.58
C ALA A 113 17.25 -8.87 -21.56
N PRO A 114 18.19 -9.64 -20.98
CA PRO A 114 19.27 -9.04 -20.21
C PRO A 114 19.97 -8.00 -21.08
N ALA A 115 20.17 -6.80 -20.54
CA ALA A 115 21.05 -5.83 -21.18
C ALA A 115 22.43 -6.51 -21.35
N SER A 116 23.03 -6.40 -22.52
CA SER A 116 24.38 -6.92 -22.70
C SER A 116 25.32 -6.13 -21.78
N ASP A 117 26.30 -6.80 -21.18
CA ASP A 117 27.31 -6.13 -20.36
C ASP A 117 28.12 -5.09 -21.19
N ASP A 118 28.12 -5.25 -22.53
CA ASP A 118 28.75 -4.36 -23.52
C ASP A 118 27.85 -3.20 -23.97
N ASN A 119 26.79 -2.89 -23.22
CA ASN A 119 26.08 -1.64 -23.41
C ASN A 119 26.99 -0.49 -22.92
N GLU A 120 28.01 -0.13 -23.70
CA GLU A 120 28.75 1.11 -23.51
C GLU A 120 27.72 2.23 -23.41
N LEU A 121 27.61 2.86 -22.24
CA LEU A 121 26.83 4.08 -22.05
C LEU A 121 27.53 5.22 -22.79
N THR A 122 27.53 5.13 -24.12
CA THR A 122 28.09 6.10 -25.05
C THR A 122 27.26 7.37 -24.93
N GLY A 123 27.66 8.24 -24.00
CA GLY A 123 27.06 9.56 -23.78
C GLY A 123 26.70 9.93 -22.33
N ILE A 124 26.96 9.09 -21.33
CA ILE A 124 26.65 9.41 -19.90
C ILE A 124 27.91 9.67 -19.05
N TYR A 125 29.09 9.30 -19.53
CA TYR A 125 30.32 9.80 -18.92
C TYR A 125 30.36 11.32 -19.16
N ASN A 126 30.36 12.13 -18.09
CA ASN A 126 30.42 13.60 -18.09
C ASN A 126 29.10 14.41 -18.14
N ARG A 127 27.92 13.82 -17.90
CA ARG A 127 26.72 14.65 -17.66
C ARG A 127 26.76 15.17 -16.22
N THR A 128 27.14 16.43 -16.01
CA THR A 128 26.99 17.11 -14.72
C THR A 128 25.51 17.18 -14.38
N VAL A 129 25.05 16.30 -13.48
CA VAL A 129 23.68 16.35 -12.96
C VAL A 129 23.63 17.51 -11.98
N LEU A 130 23.00 18.62 -12.38
CA LEU A 130 22.72 19.70 -11.45
C LEU A 130 21.76 19.18 -10.36
N PRO A 131 21.99 19.52 -9.08
CA PRO A 131 21.03 19.18 -8.05
C PRO A 131 19.66 19.76 -8.43
N PRO A 132 18.56 19.03 -8.12
CA PRO A 132 17.23 19.58 -8.32
C PRO A 132 17.15 20.94 -7.61
N TRP A 133 16.57 21.93 -8.28
CA TRP A 133 16.39 23.26 -7.72
C TRP A 133 15.55 23.17 -6.44
N THR A 134 16.22 23.26 -5.29
CA THR A 134 15.56 23.24 -3.99
C THR A 134 15.03 24.64 -3.69
N ILE A 135 13.73 24.86 -3.92
CA ILE A 135 13.05 26.05 -3.40
C ILE A 135 12.91 25.83 -1.89
N HIS A 136 13.67 26.58 -1.10
CA HIS A 136 13.49 26.61 0.35
C HIS A 136 12.17 27.34 0.63
N LEU A 137 11.11 26.58 0.95
CA LEU A 137 9.84 27.18 1.38
C LEU A 137 10.11 27.98 2.67
N PRO A 138 9.78 29.28 2.72
CA PRO A 138 9.95 30.05 3.94
C PRO A 138 8.92 29.62 5.00
N GLY A 139 9.43 29.31 6.19
CA GLY A 139 8.64 29.38 7.42
C GLY A 139 8.07 28.06 7.94
N MET A 140 8.91 27.20 8.51
CA MET A 140 8.48 26.42 9.67
C MET A 140 9.23 27.01 10.89
N PRO A 141 8.55 27.69 11.84
CA PRO A 141 9.21 28.22 13.01
C PRO A 141 9.82 27.06 13.82
N LYS A 142 11.12 27.16 14.12
CA LYS A 142 11.79 26.25 15.03
C LYS A 142 11.31 26.56 16.45
N ASN A 143 10.68 25.59 17.10
CA ASN A 143 10.49 25.63 18.54
C ASN A 143 11.86 25.48 19.19
N ASN A 144 12.33 26.52 19.86
CA ASN A 144 13.53 26.47 20.69
C ASN A 144 13.17 25.80 22.03
N GLU A 145 13.13 24.46 22.06
CA GLU A 145 13.29 23.73 23.32
C GLU A 145 14.71 23.19 23.37
N GLU A 146 15.56 23.96 24.05
CA GLU A 146 16.95 23.64 24.33
C GLU A 146 17.00 22.56 25.43
N TYR A 147 17.11 21.29 25.04
CA TYR A 147 17.38 20.22 26.01
C TYR A 147 18.83 20.32 26.51
N PRO A 148 19.08 20.32 27.83
CA PRO A 148 20.42 20.50 28.37
C PRO A 148 21.32 19.31 28.03
N ARG A 149 22.46 19.59 27.38
CA ARG A 149 23.51 18.61 27.09
C ARG A 149 24.07 18.04 28.40
N ARG A 150 23.99 16.73 28.57
CA ARG A 150 24.71 16.02 29.65
C ARG A 150 26.20 15.98 29.32
N ASN A 151 27.02 16.66 30.11
CA ASN A 151 28.48 16.53 30.08
C ASN A 151 28.88 15.15 30.62
N ILE A 152 29.35 14.27 29.75
CA ILE A 152 30.03 13.04 30.16
C ILE A 152 31.51 13.40 30.32
N ARG A 153 31.96 13.57 31.56
CA ARG A 153 33.39 13.55 31.90
C ARG A 153 33.83 12.09 31.98
N SER A 154 34.76 11.69 31.12
CA SER A 154 35.49 10.42 31.26
C SER A 154 36.51 10.54 32.40
N PRO A 155 36.64 9.56 33.30
CA PRO A 155 37.80 9.46 34.19
C PRO A 155 38.94 8.72 33.47
N GLY A 156 40.10 9.34 33.41
CA GLY A 156 41.36 8.67 33.09
C GLY A 156 42.12 8.34 34.37
N LEU A 157 42.43 7.05 34.52
CA LEU A 157 43.67 6.40 34.99
C LEU A 157 43.35 4.97 35.43
#